data_AF-A0A8T4TNX1-F1
#
_entry.id   AF-A0A8T4TNX1-F1
#
_cell.length_a   1.000
_cell.length_b   1.000
_cell.length_c   1.000
_cell.angle_alpha   90.00
_cell.angle_beta   90.00
_cell.angle_gamma   90.00
#
_symmetry.space_group_name_H-M   'P 1'
#
loop_
_entity.id
_entity.type
_entity.pdbx_description
1 polymer ?
#
loop_
_entity_poly.entity_id
_entity_poly.type
_entity_poly.pdbx_seq_one_letter_code
_entity_poly.pdbx_strand_id
1 'polypeptide(L)'
;MDGEKRFELITRNTEEVLTADDLKVLLENNTKLKHYIGFEISGKIHLGTGLMTGMKIADFQKAKVDCSCYLATWHAWINNKLGGDLDLIRKVGDGYFKEGLKVSIDIMGGDSEKVRFVSGDELYHNNDQYWQTVLDVSKNITLNRAMKAITIMGRKEGESVSFAQLVYPAMQVADIFIQDLNIAHAGLDQRKAHVIAREVAQKLSIKPLLDKNKKKYSPIAVHHHLILGLQKPPVWPVPRENIQDLWAAQKMSKSVPGSAVFILDTEEEIRDKLNKAFCPEKEIVFNPILDWTKHLLFVNTSFALTVERPAKFGGNVIYESYSSLEKDFVEGKLHPLDLKKAVAEALSKKLEPARKHFQTPRLKKLAEEIQNINVSR
;
A
#
# COMPACT_ATOMS: atom_id res chain seq x y z
N MET A 1 11.88 9.38 -22.85
CA MET A 1 10.45 9.23 -22.49
C MET A 1 10.00 10.60 -22.08
N ASP A 2 8.90 11.03 -22.67
CA ASP A 2 8.36 12.37 -22.49
C ASP A 2 7.88 12.63 -21.05
N GLY A 3 7.89 13.91 -20.65
CA GLY A 3 7.49 14.37 -19.31
C GLY A 3 6.03 14.09 -19.00
N GLU A 4 5.13 14.21 -19.98
CA GLU A 4 3.70 13.94 -19.81
C GLU A 4 3.45 12.45 -19.52
N LYS A 5 4.11 11.56 -20.28
CA LYS A 5 4.03 10.11 -20.05
C LYS A 5 4.59 9.70 -18.69
N ARG A 6 5.64 10.38 -18.20
CA ARG A 6 6.15 10.17 -16.83
C ARG A 6 5.12 10.59 -15.79
N PHE A 7 4.53 11.76 -15.98
CA PHE A 7 3.49 12.29 -15.10
C PHE A 7 2.31 11.31 -15.01
N GLU A 8 1.77 10.88 -16.14
CA GLU A 8 0.65 9.92 -16.20
C GLU A 8 0.97 8.61 -15.46
N LEU A 9 2.16 8.03 -15.68
CA LEU A 9 2.58 6.82 -14.96
C LEU A 9 2.66 7.04 -13.45
N ILE A 10 3.16 8.17 -13.01
CA ILE A 10 3.29 8.49 -11.57
C ILE A 10 1.91 8.67 -10.95
N THR A 11 0.97 9.35 -11.62
CA THR A 11 -0.32 9.75 -11.07
C THR A 11 -1.49 8.82 -11.39
N ARG A 12 -1.36 7.87 -12.32
CA ARG A 12 -2.45 6.92 -12.59
C ARG A 12 -2.66 5.98 -11.40
N ASN A 13 -3.91 5.58 -11.18
CA ASN A 13 -4.31 4.67 -10.09
C ASN A 13 -3.88 5.17 -8.70
N THR A 14 -3.79 6.48 -8.52
CA THR A 14 -3.57 7.15 -7.22
C THR A 14 -4.82 7.92 -6.82
N GLU A 15 -5.09 7.99 -5.52
CA GLU A 15 -6.18 8.80 -4.96
C GLU A 15 -5.78 10.26 -4.83
N GLU A 16 -4.50 10.53 -4.53
CA GLU A 16 -4.02 11.88 -4.25
C GLU A 16 -2.56 12.05 -4.64
N VAL A 17 -2.22 13.25 -5.14
CA VAL A 17 -0.85 13.70 -5.38
C VAL A 17 -0.66 15.11 -4.83
N LEU A 18 0.25 15.29 -3.88
CA LEU A 18 0.51 16.57 -3.20
C LEU A 18 1.93 17.08 -3.53
N THR A 19 2.11 18.01 -4.47
CA THR A 19 1.12 18.47 -5.46
C THR A 19 1.49 17.98 -6.85
N ALA A 20 0.48 17.83 -7.70
CA ALA A 20 0.68 17.54 -9.11
C ALA A 20 1.53 18.61 -9.82
N ASP A 21 1.39 19.88 -9.46
CA ASP A 21 2.14 20.96 -10.09
C ASP A 21 3.62 20.94 -9.68
N ASP A 22 3.93 20.71 -8.40
CA ASP A 22 5.32 20.50 -7.97
C ASP A 22 5.96 19.32 -8.72
N LEU A 23 5.20 18.24 -8.95
CA LEU A 23 5.68 17.09 -9.72
C LEU A 23 6.01 17.46 -11.17
N LYS A 24 5.15 18.24 -11.84
CA LYS A 24 5.43 18.74 -13.19
C LYS A 24 6.72 19.56 -13.22
N VAL A 25 6.91 20.46 -12.24
CA VAL A 25 8.13 21.27 -12.11
C VAL A 25 9.37 20.39 -11.94
N LEU A 26 9.30 19.31 -11.14
CA LEU A 26 10.42 18.37 -11.00
C LEU A 26 10.72 17.61 -12.31
N LEU A 27 9.69 17.26 -13.07
CA LEU A 27 9.83 16.57 -14.35
C LEU A 27 10.44 17.49 -15.43
N GLU A 28 9.94 18.73 -15.55
CA GLU A 28 10.45 19.76 -16.46
C GLU A 28 11.91 20.09 -16.18
N ASN A 29 12.30 20.14 -14.90
CA ASN A 29 13.68 20.37 -14.49
C ASN A 29 14.59 19.14 -14.65
N ASN A 30 14.08 18.01 -15.13
CA ASN A 30 14.80 16.73 -15.21
C ASN A 30 15.41 16.30 -13.86
N THR A 31 14.76 16.64 -12.75
CA THR A 31 15.20 16.24 -11.41
C THR A 31 15.19 14.71 -11.31
N LYS A 32 16.27 14.12 -10.75
CA LYS A 32 16.31 12.69 -10.45
C LYS A 32 15.26 12.39 -9.38
N LEU A 33 14.26 11.60 -9.73
CA LEU A 33 13.18 11.23 -8.82
C LEU A 33 13.60 10.00 -8.01
N LYS A 34 13.52 10.12 -6.67
CA LYS A 34 13.79 9.06 -5.70
C LYS A 34 12.52 8.83 -4.88
N HIS A 35 12.03 7.61 -4.94
CA HIS A 35 10.80 7.15 -4.32
C HIS A 35 11.11 6.24 -3.13
N TYR A 36 10.26 6.30 -2.12
CA TYR A 36 10.14 5.20 -1.15
C TYR A 36 8.69 4.93 -0.77
N ILE A 37 8.48 3.76 -0.19
CA ILE A 37 7.29 3.40 0.60
C ILE A 37 7.72 2.57 1.81
N GLY A 38 7.23 2.94 3.00
CA GLY A 38 7.55 2.29 4.27
C GLY A 38 6.50 1.27 4.73
N PHE A 39 6.95 0.20 5.38
CA PHE A 39 6.07 -0.86 5.89
C PHE A 39 6.40 -1.24 7.34
N GLU A 40 5.38 -1.22 8.20
CA GLU A 40 5.47 -1.89 9.49
C GLU A 40 5.43 -3.41 9.32
N ILE A 41 6.44 -4.07 9.89
CA ILE A 41 6.52 -5.52 9.91
C ILE A 41 5.51 -6.09 10.91
N SER A 42 4.40 -6.59 10.39
CA SER A 42 3.18 -6.82 11.17
C SER A 42 2.47 -8.14 10.84
N GLY A 43 3.21 -9.13 10.32
CA GLY A 43 2.68 -10.44 9.91
C GLY A 43 2.38 -10.51 8.41
N LYS A 44 1.48 -11.43 8.02
CA LYS A 44 1.16 -11.79 6.62
C LYS A 44 0.94 -10.56 5.70
N ILE A 45 1.41 -10.66 4.45
CA ILE A 45 1.21 -9.61 3.43
C ILE A 45 -0.13 -9.83 2.72
N HIS A 46 -1.03 -8.85 2.84
CA HIS A 46 -2.32 -8.86 2.11
C HIS A 46 -2.21 -8.19 0.74
N LEU A 47 -3.22 -8.36 -0.12
CA LEU A 47 -3.19 -7.84 -1.51
C LEU A 47 -2.95 -6.33 -1.58
N GLY A 48 -3.47 -5.56 -0.62
CA GLY A 48 -3.24 -4.11 -0.53
C GLY A 48 -1.75 -3.80 -0.37
N THR A 49 -1.09 -4.41 0.63
CA THR A 49 0.35 -4.22 0.85
C THR A 49 1.18 -4.75 -0.31
N GLY A 50 0.85 -5.94 -0.84
CA GLY A 50 1.62 -6.57 -1.90
C GLY A 50 1.36 -5.95 -3.27
N LEU A 51 0.17 -6.17 -3.81
CA LEU A 51 -0.17 -5.87 -5.19
C LEU A 51 -0.36 -4.37 -5.45
N MET A 52 -0.97 -3.59 -4.57
CA MET A 52 -1.11 -2.13 -4.80
C MET A 52 0.26 -1.43 -4.78
N THR A 53 1.13 -1.84 -3.85
CA THR A 53 2.53 -1.41 -3.84
C THR A 53 3.25 -1.80 -5.11
N GLY A 54 3.21 -3.10 -5.46
CA GLY A 54 3.88 -3.63 -6.64
C GLY A 54 3.45 -2.90 -7.92
N MET A 55 2.16 -2.60 -8.03
CA MET A 55 1.57 -1.82 -9.12
C MET A 55 2.24 -0.45 -9.28
N LYS A 56 2.29 0.33 -8.20
CA LYS A 56 2.85 1.68 -8.26
C LYS A 56 4.35 1.67 -8.42
N ILE A 57 5.06 0.71 -7.81
CA ILE A 57 6.50 0.54 -8.04
C ILE A 57 6.78 0.22 -9.51
N ALA A 58 6.00 -0.66 -10.14
CA ALA A 58 6.15 -0.96 -11.57
C ALA A 58 5.94 0.30 -12.44
N ASP A 59 4.95 1.13 -12.11
CA ASP A 59 4.72 2.41 -12.77
C ASP A 59 5.87 3.39 -12.57
N PHE A 60 6.37 3.53 -11.34
CA PHE A 60 7.49 4.39 -11.00
C PHE A 60 8.77 3.96 -11.73
N GLN A 61 9.06 2.66 -11.78
CA GLN A 61 10.19 2.13 -12.54
C GLN A 61 10.05 2.42 -14.04
N LYS A 62 8.86 2.20 -14.63
CA LYS A 62 8.58 2.59 -16.02
C LYS A 62 8.75 4.10 -16.23
N ALA A 63 8.41 4.91 -15.23
CA ALA A 63 8.61 6.36 -15.18
C ALA A 63 10.08 6.80 -14.92
N LYS A 64 11.01 5.84 -14.83
CA LYS A 64 12.44 6.04 -14.51
C LYS A 64 12.67 6.71 -13.14
N VAL A 65 11.79 6.41 -12.18
CA VAL A 65 11.95 6.77 -10.78
C VAL A 65 12.81 5.72 -10.10
N ASP A 66 13.68 6.17 -9.21
CA ASP A 66 14.56 5.33 -8.42
C ASP A 66 13.84 4.86 -7.14
N CYS A 67 13.39 3.60 -7.10
CA CYS A 67 12.45 3.11 -6.10
C CYS A 67 13.12 2.39 -4.93
N SER A 68 12.60 2.61 -3.72
CA SER A 68 12.94 1.80 -2.55
C SER A 68 11.71 1.36 -1.75
N CYS A 69 11.86 0.21 -1.07
CA CYS A 69 10.96 -0.27 -0.04
C CYS A 69 11.67 -0.14 1.31
N TYR A 70 11.02 0.48 2.28
CA TYR A 70 11.58 0.69 3.60
C TYR A 70 10.93 -0.26 4.63
N LEU A 71 11.76 -1.11 5.24
CA LEU A 71 11.37 -2.08 6.25
C LEU A 71 11.46 -1.40 7.62
N ALA A 72 10.33 -0.92 8.11
CA ALA A 72 10.24 -0.03 9.26
C ALA A 72 10.24 -0.82 10.58
N THR A 73 11.37 -1.45 10.91
CA THR A 73 11.51 -2.36 12.07
C THR A 73 11.27 -1.67 13.41
N TRP A 74 11.93 -0.53 13.66
CA TRP A 74 11.75 0.22 14.91
C TRP A 74 10.34 0.84 15.00
N HIS A 75 9.77 1.26 13.88
CA HIS A 75 8.40 1.73 13.82
C HIS A 75 7.41 0.62 14.22
N ALA A 76 7.59 -0.59 13.68
CA ALA A 76 6.82 -1.76 14.06
C ALA A 76 6.98 -2.09 15.55
N TRP A 77 8.18 -1.94 16.09
CA TRP A 77 8.48 -2.13 17.51
C TRP A 77 7.78 -1.10 18.40
N ILE A 78 7.90 0.20 18.09
CA ILE A 78 7.19 1.29 18.78
C ILE A 78 5.67 1.06 18.77
N ASN A 79 5.14 0.49 17.69
CA ASN A 79 3.73 0.17 17.56
C ASN A 79 3.33 -1.23 18.08
N ASN A 80 4.21 -1.90 18.84
CA ASN A 80 3.99 -3.22 19.46
C ASN A 80 3.53 -4.32 18.48
N LYS A 81 3.97 -4.25 17.22
CA LYS A 81 3.74 -5.33 16.26
C LYS A 81 4.55 -6.56 16.67
N LEU A 82 4.02 -7.74 16.36
CA LEU A 82 4.65 -9.03 16.69
C LEU A 82 5.05 -9.16 18.18
N GLY A 83 4.28 -8.52 19.07
CA GLY A 83 4.49 -8.58 20.52
C GLY A 83 5.50 -7.55 21.03
N GLY A 84 6.00 -6.66 20.18
CA GLY A 84 7.10 -5.77 20.54
C GLY A 84 8.47 -6.48 20.56
N ASP A 85 8.55 -7.69 19.98
CA ASP A 85 9.80 -8.43 19.82
C ASP A 85 10.56 -7.91 18.60
N LEU A 86 11.59 -7.10 18.86
CA LEU A 86 12.40 -6.46 17.82
C LEU A 86 13.20 -7.47 16.99
N ASP A 87 13.66 -8.57 17.58
CA ASP A 87 14.42 -9.59 16.85
C ASP A 87 13.51 -10.42 15.94
N LEU A 88 12.30 -10.74 16.39
CA LEU A 88 11.27 -11.32 15.53
C LEU A 88 10.89 -10.36 14.40
N ILE A 89 10.71 -9.07 14.69
CA ILE A 89 10.45 -8.04 13.68
C ILE A 89 11.55 -8.00 12.62
N ARG A 90 12.82 -8.01 13.01
CA ARG A 90 13.97 -8.04 12.08
C ARG A 90 13.95 -9.29 11.22
N LYS A 91 13.83 -10.47 11.85
CA LYS A 91 13.77 -11.76 11.16
C LYS A 91 12.64 -11.80 10.11
N VAL A 92 11.45 -11.31 10.48
CA VAL A 92 10.31 -11.27 9.57
C VAL A 92 10.51 -10.23 8.48
N GLY A 93 11.07 -9.06 8.80
CA GLY A 93 11.34 -7.99 7.84
C GLY A 93 12.27 -8.42 6.73
N ASP A 94 13.48 -8.87 7.10
CA ASP A 94 14.54 -9.24 6.16
C ASP A 94 14.28 -10.57 5.43
N GLY A 95 13.51 -11.46 6.07
CA GLY A 95 13.12 -12.74 5.51
C GLY A 95 11.81 -12.65 4.73
N TYR A 96 10.69 -12.88 5.43
CA TYR A 96 9.37 -13.03 4.81
C TYR A 96 8.90 -11.78 4.08
N PHE A 97 9.02 -10.60 4.72
CA PHE A 97 8.38 -9.38 4.22
C PHE A 97 9.08 -8.86 2.96
N LYS A 98 10.42 -8.81 2.99
CA LYS A 98 11.24 -8.47 1.82
C LYS A 98 10.92 -9.36 0.62
N GLU A 99 10.95 -10.68 0.79
CA GLU A 99 10.70 -11.64 -0.29
C GLU A 99 9.25 -11.57 -0.81
N GLY A 100 8.28 -11.36 0.09
CA GLY A 100 6.88 -11.19 -0.29
C GLY A 100 6.63 -9.90 -1.08
N LEU A 101 7.31 -8.81 -0.74
CA LEU A 101 7.27 -7.57 -1.52
C LEU A 101 7.93 -7.75 -2.89
N LYS A 102 9.10 -8.41 -2.96
CA LYS A 102 9.79 -8.68 -4.24
C LYS A 102 8.88 -9.40 -5.23
N VAL A 103 8.32 -10.55 -4.83
CA VAL A 103 7.44 -11.31 -5.72
C VAL A 103 6.15 -10.56 -6.05
N SER A 104 5.64 -9.71 -5.14
CA SER A 104 4.47 -8.87 -5.43
C SER A 104 4.77 -7.79 -6.48
N ILE A 105 5.98 -7.21 -6.46
CA ILE A 105 6.45 -6.26 -7.48
C ILE A 105 6.55 -6.95 -8.84
N ASP A 106 7.14 -8.14 -8.88
CA ASP A 106 7.31 -8.91 -10.13
C ASP A 106 5.96 -9.33 -10.73
N ILE A 107 5.00 -9.77 -9.89
CA ILE A 107 3.61 -10.09 -10.31
C ILE A 107 2.91 -8.90 -10.98
N MET A 108 3.25 -7.67 -10.56
CA MET A 108 2.67 -6.44 -11.09
C MET A 108 3.48 -5.86 -12.27
N GLY A 109 4.49 -6.59 -12.75
CA GLY A 109 5.30 -6.20 -13.91
C GLY A 109 6.34 -5.13 -13.60
N GLY A 110 6.76 -5.03 -12.32
CA GLY A 110 7.98 -4.35 -11.92
C GLY A 110 9.18 -5.30 -11.98
N ASP A 111 10.33 -4.77 -11.62
CA ASP A 111 11.60 -5.50 -11.52
C ASP A 111 12.12 -5.38 -10.08
N SER A 112 11.89 -6.42 -9.29
CA SER A 112 12.21 -6.38 -7.86
C SER A 112 13.71 -6.27 -7.56
N GLU A 113 14.58 -6.68 -8.48
CA GLU A 113 16.04 -6.56 -8.35
C GLU A 113 16.53 -5.11 -8.51
N LYS A 114 15.73 -4.25 -9.14
CA LYS A 114 16.00 -2.80 -9.25
C LYS A 114 15.41 -1.98 -8.11
N VAL A 115 14.76 -2.62 -7.14
CA VAL A 115 14.21 -1.94 -5.96
C VAL A 115 15.19 -2.08 -4.79
N ARG A 116 15.58 -0.95 -4.20
CA ARG A 116 16.38 -1.00 -2.97
C ARG A 116 15.50 -1.35 -1.78
N PHE A 117 15.94 -2.28 -0.95
CA PHE A 117 15.33 -2.55 0.35
C PHE A 117 16.22 -1.96 1.43
N VAL A 118 15.67 -1.00 2.18
CA VAL A 118 16.36 -0.30 3.27
C VAL A 118 15.69 -0.70 4.57
N SER A 119 16.45 -1.12 5.58
CA SER A 119 15.90 -1.41 6.90
C SER A 119 16.06 -0.21 7.83
N GLY A 120 15.16 -0.07 8.80
CA GLY A 120 15.30 0.97 9.84
C GLY A 120 16.53 0.76 10.71
N ASP A 121 16.89 -0.49 11.01
CA ASP A 121 18.10 -0.81 11.76
C ASP A 121 19.37 -0.31 11.03
N GLU A 122 19.46 -0.53 9.72
CA GLU A 122 20.59 -0.04 8.91
C GLU A 122 20.59 1.49 8.82
N LEU A 123 19.42 2.10 8.62
CA LEU A 123 19.32 3.55 8.43
C LEU A 123 19.72 4.35 9.69
N TYR A 124 19.46 3.80 10.87
CA TYR A 124 19.62 4.53 12.14
C TYR A 124 20.95 4.24 12.84
N HIS A 125 21.54 3.07 12.59
CA HIS A 125 22.76 2.66 13.24
C HIS A 125 23.93 3.58 12.85
N ASN A 126 24.65 4.11 13.84
CA ASN A 126 25.77 5.04 13.67
C ASN A 126 25.45 6.25 12.75
N ASN A 127 24.21 6.73 12.81
CA ASN A 127 23.74 7.84 11.99
C ASN A 127 23.25 9.00 12.85
N ASP A 128 24.18 9.80 13.37
CA ASP A 128 23.85 10.96 14.20
C ASP A 128 23.02 11.99 13.42
N GLN A 129 23.27 12.14 12.12
CA GLN A 129 22.52 13.06 11.26
C GLN A 129 21.04 12.68 11.16
N TYR A 130 20.71 11.38 11.21
CA TYR A 130 19.32 10.93 11.29
C TYR A 130 18.64 11.48 12.55
N TRP A 131 19.22 11.23 13.72
CA TRP A 131 18.62 11.65 14.99
C TRP A 131 18.57 13.18 15.13
N GLN A 132 19.57 13.90 14.61
CA GLN A 132 19.51 15.35 14.47
C GLN A 132 18.36 15.80 13.56
N THR A 133 18.11 15.09 12.46
CA THR A 133 16.98 15.37 11.55
C THR A 133 15.64 15.10 12.24
N VAL A 134 15.51 14.02 13.02
CA VAL A 134 14.31 13.74 13.84
C VAL A 134 14.03 14.89 14.80
N LEU A 135 15.06 15.41 15.48
CA LEU A 135 14.90 16.55 16.39
C LEU A 135 14.57 17.84 15.64
N ASP A 136 15.18 18.09 14.47
CA ASP A 136 14.92 19.25 13.63
C ASP A 136 13.48 19.26 13.10
N VAL A 137 12.95 18.11 12.67
CA VAL A 137 11.53 17.91 12.37
C VAL A 137 10.68 18.19 13.62
N SER A 138 11.04 17.61 14.76
CA SER A 138 10.28 17.74 16.01
C SER A 138 10.17 19.18 16.49
N LYS A 139 11.24 19.99 16.33
CA LYS A 139 11.24 21.43 16.65
C LYS A 139 10.28 22.25 15.80
N ASN A 140 9.88 21.73 14.64
CA ASN A 140 9.02 22.41 13.66
C ASN A 140 7.57 21.90 13.67
N ILE A 141 7.21 20.99 14.58
CA ILE A 141 5.85 20.50 14.78
C ILE A 141 5.39 20.75 16.23
N THR A 142 4.11 21.03 16.44
CA THR A 142 3.55 21.14 17.79
C THR A 142 3.14 19.78 18.33
N LEU A 143 3.05 19.63 19.66
CA LEU A 143 2.55 18.40 20.28
C LEU A 143 1.15 18.02 19.78
N ASN A 144 0.24 19.00 19.64
CA ASN A 144 -1.10 18.76 19.09
C ASN A 144 -1.04 18.21 17.65
N ARG A 145 -0.09 18.70 16.84
CA ARG A 145 0.12 18.19 15.47
C ARG A 145 0.61 16.74 15.48
N ALA A 146 1.53 16.40 16.38
CA ALA A 146 2.00 15.03 16.57
C ALA A 146 0.88 14.10 17.05
N MET A 147 0.09 14.52 18.05
CA MET A 147 -1.08 13.79 18.54
C MET A 147 -2.08 13.47 17.42
N LYS A 148 -2.40 14.44 16.56
CA LYS A 148 -3.31 14.20 15.42
C LYS A 148 -2.74 13.25 14.37
N ALA A 149 -1.42 13.12 14.30
CA ALA A 149 -0.74 12.26 13.34
C ALA A 149 -0.64 10.79 13.79
N ILE A 150 -0.94 10.44 15.04
CA ILE A 150 -0.87 9.04 15.51
C ILE A 150 -1.79 8.08 14.74
N THR A 151 -2.80 8.59 14.04
CA THR A 151 -3.69 7.76 13.21
C THR A 151 -2.96 7.02 12.09
N ILE A 152 -1.78 7.49 11.68
CA ILE A 152 -0.96 6.81 10.66
C ILE A 152 -0.51 5.41 11.10
N MET A 153 -0.39 5.16 12.41
CA MET A 153 -0.03 3.84 12.96
C MET A 153 -1.27 3.01 13.36
N GLY A 154 -2.48 3.47 12.98
CA GLY A 154 -3.75 2.81 13.24
C GLY A 154 -4.35 3.04 14.63
N ARG A 155 -3.91 4.09 15.34
CA ARG A 155 -4.42 4.48 16.68
C ARG A 155 -5.45 5.60 16.61
N LYS A 156 -6.26 5.76 17.66
CA LYS A 156 -7.23 6.85 17.78
C LYS A 156 -6.75 7.92 18.75
N GLU A 157 -7.19 9.17 18.52
CA GLU A 157 -6.96 10.27 19.44
C GLU A 157 -7.68 9.99 20.78
N GLY A 158 -7.00 10.21 21.91
CA GLY A 158 -7.52 9.94 23.25
C GLY A 158 -7.23 8.55 23.81
N GLU A 159 -6.66 7.63 23.02
CA GLU A 159 -6.08 6.40 23.56
C GLU A 159 -4.83 6.71 24.42
N SER A 160 -4.50 5.83 25.37
CA SER A 160 -3.22 5.91 26.09
C SER A 160 -2.08 5.67 25.11
N VAL A 161 -1.36 6.73 24.76
CA VAL A 161 -0.27 6.72 23.78
C VAL A 161 1.06 6.83 24.54
N SER A 162 2.02 5.95 24.22
CA SER A 162 3.35 6.04 24.81
C SER A 162 4.14 7.22 24.21
N PHE A 163 5.12 7.75 24.93
CA PHE A 163 5.95 8.83 24.38
C PHE A 163 6.66 8.41 23.08
N ALA A 164 7.11 7.16 22.98
CA ALA A 164 7.70 6.63 21.76
C ALA A 164 6.76 6.72 20.54
N GLN A 165 5.45 6.53 20.74
CA GLN A 165 4.45 6.68 19.69
C GLN A 165 4.23 8.15 19.27
N LEU A 166 4.58 9.12 20.12
CA LEU A 166 4.61 10.54 19.72
C LEU A 166 5.85 10.90 18.91
N VAL A 167 6.94 10.16 19.09
CA VAL A 167 8.18 10.32 18.31
C VAL A 167 8.03 9.72 16.91
N TYR A 168 7.23 8.67 16.76
CA TYR A 168 7.04 7.95 15.50
C TYR A 168 6.74 8.87 14.30
N PRO A 169 5.76 9.79 14.32
CA PRO A 169 5.50 10.64 13.14
C PRO A 169 6.71 11.49 12.73
N ALA A 170 7.52 11.95 13.70
CA ALA A 170 8.73 12.70 13.40
C ALA A 170 9.81 11.81 12.78
N MET A 171 9.93 10.55 13.22
CA MET A 171 10.81 9.54 12.60
C MET A 171 10.41 9.28 11.14
N GLN A 172 9.13 9.00 10.89
CA GLN A 172 8.63 8.73 9.53
C GLN A 172 8.85 9.92 8.58
N VAL A 173 8.75 11.16 9.08
CA VAL A 173 9.07 12.36 8.30
C VAL A 173 10.58 12.50 8.08
N ALA A 174 11.40 12.26 9.12
CA ALA A 174 12.85 12.30 9.01
C ALA A 174 13.39 11.26 8.01
N ASP A 175 12.77 10.08 7.92
CA ASP A 175 13.13 9.04 6.95
C ASP A 175 13.10 9.55 5.50
N ILE A 176 12.14 10.43 5.17
CA ILE A 176 12.02 11.04 3.83
C ILE A 176 13.25 11.90 3.54
N PHE A 177 13.60 12.77 4.49
CA PHE A 177 14.65 13.76 4.31
C PHE A 177 16.05 13.15 4.37
N ILE A 178 16.31 12.25 5.32
CA ILE A 178 17.63 11.63 5.48
C ILE A 178 18.06 10.83 4.25
N GLN A 179 17.10 10.24 3.54
CA GLN A 179 17.32 9.44 2.33
C GLN A 179 17.28 10.27 1.03
N ASP A 180 17.14 11.60 1.13
CA ASP A 180 16.99 12.52 -0.01
C ASP A 180 15.82 12.13 -0.95
N LEU A 181 14.70 11.69 -0.38
CA LEU A 181 13.53 11.22 -1.12
C LEU A 181 12.64 12.39 -1.54
N ASN A 182 12.30 12.47 -2.82
CA ASN A 182 11.42 13.50 -3.36
C ASN A 182 10.06 12.98 -3.85
N ILE A 183 9.84 11.66 -3.79
CA ILE A 183 8.53 11.03 -3.90
C ILE A 183 8.28 10.19 -2.64
N ALA A 184 7.38 10.66 -1.78
CA ALA A 184 6.89 9.93 -0.61
C ALA A 184 5.59 9.21 -0.98
N HIS A 185 5.66 7.89 -1.18
CA HIS A 185 4.51 7.08 -1.58
C HIS A 185 3.99 6.25 -0.41
N ALA A 186 2.68 6.22 -0.26
CA ALA A 186 2.02 5.39 0.74
C ALA A 186 0.54 5.15 0.37
N GLY A 187 -0.19 4.42 1.22
CA GLY A 187 -1.64 4.44 1.20
C GLY A 187 -2.19 5.77 1.74
N LEU A 188 -3.46 6.06 1.48
CA LEU A 188 -4.12 7.30 1.92
C LEU A 188 -4.13 7.49 3.45
N ASP A 189 -4.02 6.41 4.21
CA ASP A 189 -3.94 6.42 5.67
C ASP A 189 -2.65 7.04 6.24
N GLN A 190 -1.59 7.11 5.43
CA GLN A 190 -0.31 7.74 5.80
C GLN A 190 -0.25 9.24 5.45
N ARG A 191 -1.31 9.79 4.87
CA ARG A 191 -1.37 11.17 4.36
C ARG A 191 -0.87 12.22 5.35
N LYS A 192 -1.26 12.11 6.63
CA LYS A 192 -0.90 13.12 7.65
C LYS A 192 0.61 13.29 7.82
N ALA A 193 1.39 12.20 7.77
CA ALA A 193 2.85 12.28 7.86
C ALA A 193 3.43 13.01 6.65
N HIS A 194 2.96 12.73 5.44
CA HIS A 194 3.44 13.41 4.24
C HIS A 194 3.05 14.89 4.19
N VAL A 195 1.87 15.26 4.70
CA VAL A 195 1.49 16.67 4.86
C VAL A 195 2.43 17.38 5.83
N ILE A 196 2.75 16.76 6.98
CA ILE A 196 3.74 17.31 7.92
C ILE A 196 5.11 17.45 7.23
N ALA A 197 5.57 16.44 6.50
CA ALA A 197 6.83 16.50 5.77
C ALA A 197 6.89 17.72 4.84
N ARG A 198 5.81 18.00 4.11
CA ARG A 198 5.72 19.17 3.23
C ARG A 198 5.70 20.50 4.00
N GLU A 199 5.00 20.57 5.13
CA GLU A 199 4.92 21.76 6.00
C GLU A 199 6.27 22.13 6.62
N VAL A 200 7.07 21.12 7.00
CA VAL A 200 8.38 21.36 7.64
C VAL A 200 9.53 21.52 6.65
N ALA A 201 9.38 21.07 5.40
CA ALA A 201 10.47 21.02 4.41
C ALA A 201 11.28 22.33 4.28
N GLN A 202 10.60 23.47 4.28
CA GLN A 202 11.24 24.79 4.14
C GLN A 202 11.99 25.24 5.41
N LYS A 203 11.59 24.69 6.57
CA LYS A 203 12.11 25.05 7.89
C LYS A 203 13.30 24.19 8.32
N LEU A 204 13.48 23.00 7.73
CA LEU A 204 14.56 22.09 8.08
C LEU A 204 15.94 22.69 7.81
N SER A 205 16.84 22.50 8.76
CA SER A 205 18.21 23.01 8.77
C SER A 205 19.25 21.91 8.65
N ILE A 206 18.99 20.71 9.18
CA ILE A 206 19.96 19.61 9.22
C ILE A 206 20.07 18.91 7.87
N LYS A 207 18.93 18.52 7.29
CA LYS A 207 18.88 17.74 6.04
C LYS A 207 17.67 18.11 5.18
N PRO A 208 17.62 19.33 4.60
CA PRO A 208 16.54 19.71 3.70
C PRO A 208 16.72 19.06 2.31
N LEU A 209 15.62 18.90 1.57
CA LEU A 209 15.68 18.62 0.14
C LEU A 209 16.05 19.90 -0.62
N LEU A 210 17.08 19.82 -1.47
CA LEU A 210 17.61 20.95 -2.22
C LEU A 210 17.57 20.69 -3.72
N ASP A 211 17.12 21.68 -4.48
CA ASP A 211 17.17 21.64 -5.94
C ASP A 211 18.59 21.96 -6.46
N LYS A 212 18.76 21.99 -7.79
CA LYS A 212 20.04 22.33 -8.45
C LYS A 212 20.59 23.72 -8.07
N ASN A 213 19.73 24.63 -7.64
CA ASN A 213 20.06 26.00 -7.24
C ASN A 213 20.21 26.13 -5.70
N LYS A 214 20.27 25.01 -4.97
CA LYS A 214 20.30 24.94 -3.51
C LYS A 214 19.08 25.58 -2.85
N LYS A 215 17.95 25.68 -3.56
CA LYS A 215 16.68 26.13 -2.99
C LYS A 215 15.97 24.93 -2.38
N LYS A 216 15.40 25.13 -1.18
CA LYS A 216 14.59 24.10 -0.51
C LYS A 216 13.29 23.86 -1.27
N TYR A 217 12.91 22.59 -1.40
CA TYR A 217 11.61 22.20 -1.95
C TYR A 217 10.97 21.10 -1.11
N SER A 218 9.67 20.93 -1.26
CA SER A 218 8.90 19.92 -0.53
C SER A 218 8.83 18.61 -1.31
N PRO A 219 8.85 17.45 -0.64
CA PRO A 219 8.66 16.17 -1.33
C PRO A 219 7.25 16.08 -1.94
N ILE A 220 7.13 15.36 -3.05
CA ILE A 220 5.83 15.01 -3.64
C ILE A 220 5.24 13.86 -2.83
N ALA A 221 4.04 14.03 -2.29
CA ALA A 221 3.31 12.90 -1.71
C ALA A 221 2.47 12.22 -2.80
N VAL A 222 2.52 10.90 -2.88
CA VAL A 222 1.71 10.11 -3.80
C VAL A 222 0.96 9.05 -3.01
N HIS A 223 -0.36 9.10 -3.00
CA HIS A 223 -1.19 8.19 -2.20
C HIS A 223 -2.00 7.25 -3.09
N HIS A 224 -1.80 5.94 -2.91
CA HIS A 224 -2.56 4.94 -3.66
C HIS A 224 -3.86 4.57 -2.93
N HIS A 225 -4.80 4.00 -3.70
CA HIS A 225 -6.10 3.56 -3.21
C HIS A 225 -5.97 2.47 -2.14
N LEU A 226 -6.73 2.59 -1.05
CA LEU A 226 -6.82 1.57 -0.01
C LEU A 226 -7.96 0.61 -0.34
N ILE A 227 -7.62 -0.51 -0.99
CA ILE A 227 -8.64 -1.50 -1.37
C ILE A 227 -9.43 -2.02 -0.16
N LEU A 228 -10.72 -2.22 -0.39
CA LEU A 228 -11.69 -2.56 0.63
C LEU A 228 -11.47 -3.96 1.21
N GLY A 229 -11.81 -4.13 2.48
CA GLY A 229 -11.99 -5.44 3.10
C GLY A 229 -13.22 -6.14 2.56
N LEU A 230 -13.21 -7.47 2.56
CA LEU A 230 -14.28 -8.28 1.96
C LEU A 230 -15.59 -8.28 2.75
N GLN A 231 -15.66 -7.64 3.92
CA GLN A 231 -16.81 -7.72 4.82
C GLN A 231 -17.90 -6.69 4.50
N LYS A 232 -19.11 -6.97 4.97
CA LYS A 232 -20.21 -6.01 4.94
C LYS A 232 -19.87 -4.84 5.88
N PRO A 233 -20.08 -3.59 5.47
CA PRO A 233 -19.86 -2.46 6.36
C PRO A 233 -20.81 -2.49 7.56
N PRO A 234 -20.43 -1.90 8.70
CA PRO A 234 -21.25 -1.91 9.92
C PRO A 234 -22.59 -1.19 9.77
N VAL A 235 -22.70 -0.24 8.83
CA VAL A 235 -23.93 0.49 8.51
C VAL A 235 -24.26 0.23 7.03
N TRP A 236 -25.51 -0.16 6.76
CA TRP A 236 -26.01 -0.43 5.40
C TRP A 236 -27.48 0.01 5.24
N PRO A 237 -27.84 0.77 4.19
CA PRO A 237 -26.98 1.32 3.13
C PRO A 237 -26.02 2.39 3.65
N VAL A 238 -24.91 2.61 2.93
CA VAL A 238 -23.89 3.60 3.32
C VAL A 238 -24.43 5.02 3.07
N PRO A 239 -24.47 5.91 4.09
CA PRO A 239 -24.81 7.31 3.89
C PRO A 239 -23.77 7.99 2.99
N ARG A 240 -24.21 8.73 1.96
CA ARG A 240 -23.31 9.35 0.97
C ARG A 240 -22.31 10.33 1.58
N GLU A 241 -22.70 10.99 2.67
CA GLU A 241 -21.90 12.00 3.37
C GLU A 241 -20.65 11.40 4.06
N ASN A 242 -20.65 10.11 4.38
CA ASN A 242 -19.60 9.44 5.18
C ASN A 242 -18.82 8.36 4.41
N ILE A 243 -18.89 8.33 3.08
CA ILE A 243 -18.29 7.26 2.27
C ILE A 243 -16.77 7.19 2.46
N GLN A 244 -16.06 8.32 2.48
CA GLN A 244 -14.60 8.35 2.61
C GLN A 244 -14.11 7.83 3.97
N ASP A 245 -14.76 8.24 5.05
CA ASP A 245 -14.43 7.77 6.40
C ASP A 245 -14.73 6.27 6.55
N LEU A 246 -15.81 5.80 5.93
CA LEU A 246 -16.15 4.37 5.92
C LEU A 246 -15.12 3.56 5.11
N TRP A 247 -14.69 4.03 3.95
CA TRP A 247 -13.65 3.37 3.14
C TRP A 247 -12.33 3.26 3.92
N ALA A 248 -11.91 4.34 4.59
CA ALA A 248 -10.72 4.30 5.43
C ALA A 248 -10.85 3.31 6.60
N ALA A 249 -12.05 3.19 7.19
CA ALA A 249 -12.34 2.27 8.29
C ALA A 249 -12.51 0.81 7.85
N GLN A 250 -12.96 0.58 6.61
CA GLN A 250 -13.24 -0.75 6.03
C GLN A 250 -12.12 -1.24 5.10
N LYS A 251 -10.92 -0.67 5.18
CA LYS A 251 -9.74 -1.24 4.51
C LYS A 251 -9.45 -2.66 5.00
N MET A 252 -8.77 -3.47 4.18
CA MET A 252 -8.33 -4.79 4.63
C MET A 252 -7.53 -4.72 5.92
N SER A 253 -7.89 -5.56 6.89
CA SER A 253 -7.20 -5.67 8.16
C SER A 253 -6.74 -7.10 8.43
N LYS A 254 -5.50 -7.24 8.88
CA LYS A 254 -4.95 -8.52 9.34
C LYS A 254 -5.64 -9.02 10.61
N SER A 255 -6.22 -8.12 11.40
CA SER A 255 -6.85 -8.46 12.68
C SER A 255 -8.28 -8.99 12.56
N VAL A 256 -8.89 -8.91 11.38
CA VAL A 256 -10.27 -9.34 11.17
C VAL A 256 -10.31 -10.58 10.27
N PRO A 257 -10.60 -11.76 10.83
CA PRO A 257 -10.65 -13.01 10.07
C PRO A 257 -11.59 -12.93 8.87
N GLY A 258 -11.12 -13.45 7.72
CA GLY A 258 -11.90 -13.47 6.47
C GLY A 258 -12.05 -12.11 5.77
N SER A 259 -11.59 -11.01 6.35
CA SER A 259 -11.67 -9.68 5.72
C SER A 259 -10.60 -9.43 4.64
N ALA A 260 -9.52 -10.23 4.64
CA ALA A 260 -8.35 -10.03 3.78
C ALA A 260 -7.91 -11.32 3.08
N VAL A 261 -7.42 -11.15 1.86
CA VAL A 261 -6.68 -12.16 1.11
C VAL A 261 -5.19 -11.86 1.20
N PHE A 262 -4.40 -12.89 1.47
CA PHE A 262 -2.95 -12.83 1.56
C PHE A 262 -2.29 -13.37 0.29
N ILE A 263 -1.08 -12.90 -0.01
CA ILE A 263 -0.37 -13.26 -1.25
C ILE A 263 -0.03 -14.77 -1.34
N LEU A 264 -0.06 -15.48 -0.22
CA LEU A 264 0.21 -16.92 -0.13
C LEU A 264 -1.05 -17.75 0.18
N ASP A 265 -2.24 -17.15 0.20
CA ASP A 265 -3.47 -17.92 0.35
C ASP A 265 -3.59 -18.94 -0.78
N THR A 266 -4.09 -20.14 -0.45
CA THR A 266 -4.37 -21.18 -1.42
C THR A 266 -5.55 -20.80 -2.31
N GLU A 267 -5.69 -21.51 -3.42
CA GLU A 267 -6.78 -21.27 -4.37
C GLU A 267 -8.16 -21.49 -3.72
N GLU A 268 -8.24 -22.47 -2.84
CA GLU A 268 -9.42 -22.77 -2.02
C GLU A 268 -9.70 -21.65 -1.03
N GLU A 269 -8.69 -21.17 -0.29
CA GLU A 269 -8.85 -20.06 0.65
C GLU A 269 -9.31 -18.77 -0.04
N ILE A 270 -8.74 -18.46 -1.21
CA ILE A 270 -9.15 -17.30 -2.03
C ILE A 270 -10.60 -17.46 -2.47
N ARG A 271 -10.97 -18.62 -3.02
CA ARG A 271 -12.34 -18.92 -3.48
C ARG A 271 -13.34 -18.80 -2.34
N ASP A 272 -13.04 -19.35 -1.17
CA ASP A 272 -13.91 -19.30 0.00
C ASP A 272 -14.11 -17.89 0.53
N LYS A 273 -13.03 -17.10 0.62
CA LYS A 273 -13.10 -15.70 1.05
C LYS A 273 -13.92 -14.86 0.09
N LEU A 274 -13.71 -15.00 -1.22
CA LEU A 274 -14.43 -14.23 -2.23
C LEU A 274 -15.90 -14.65 -2.35
N ASN A 275 -16.20 -15.94 -2.19
CA ASN A 275 -17.59 -16.42 -2.13
C ASN A 275 -18.38 -15.75 -1.00
N LYS A 276 -17.77 -15.60 0.18
CA LYS A 276 -18.36 -14.95 1.36
C LYS A 276 -18.30 -13.42 1.35
N ALA A 277 -17.58 -12.83 0.41
CA ALA A 277 -17.39 -11.39 0.36
C ALA A 277 -18.70 -10.62 0.15
N PHE A 278 -18.75 -9.40 0.66
CA PHE A 278 -19.83 -8.48 0.40
C PHE A 278 -19.81 -8.04 -1.08
N CYS A 279 -20.91 -8.29 -1.80
CA CYS A 279 -21.07 -7.93 -3.21
C CYS A 279 -22.58 -7.82 -3.52
N PRO A 280 -23.25 -6.75 -3.03
CA PRO A 280 -24.65 -6.52 -3.32
C PRO A 280 -24.90 -6.34 -4.83
N GLU A 281 -26.02 -6.87 -5.32
CA GLU A 281 -26.43 -6.74 -6.73
C GLU A 281 -26.60 -5.27 -7.13
N LYS A 282 -26.10 -4.91 -8.33
CA LYS A 282 -26.23 -3.58 -8.95
C LYS A 282 -25.62 -2.41 -8.18
N GLU A 283 -24.94 -2.68 -7.08
CA GLU A 283 -24.35 -1.67 -6.20
C GLU A 283 -22.84 -1.56 -6.43
N ILE A 284 -22.38 -0.32 -6.66
CA ILE A 284 -21.01 0.01 -7.11
C ILE A 284 -20.28 0.97 -6.17
N VAL A 285 -20.98 1.64 -5.25
CA VAL A 285 -20.39 2.63 -4.35
C VAL A 285 -19.57 1.94 -3.26
N PHE A 286 -20.09 0.86 -2.68
CA PHE A 286 -19.37 0.06 -1.70
C PHE A 286 -19.47 -1.42 -2.09
N ASN A 287 -18.51 -1.84 -2.93
CA ASN A 287 -18.44 -3.21 -3.42
C ASN A 287 -16.99 -3.70 -3.51
N PRO A 288 -16.49 -4.42 -2.48
CA PRO A 288 -15.13 -4.93 -2.44
C PRO A 288 -14.71 -5.76 -3.67
N ILE A 289 -15.64 -6.50 -4.27
CA ILE A 289 -15.31 -7.33 -5.45
C ILE A 289 -15.08 -6.46 -6.68
N LEU A 290 -15.92 -5.45 -6.90
CA LEU A 290 -15.72 -4.49 -7.99
C LEU A 290 -14.47 -3.63 -7.78
N ASP A 291 -14.23 -3.21 -6.54
CA ASP A 291 -13.05 -2.47 -6.12
C ASP A 291 -11.75 -3.25 -6.47
N TRP A 292 -11.67 -4.51 -6.04
CA TRP A 292 -10.52 -5.37 -6.34
C TRP A 292 -10.38 -5.65 -7.84
N THR A 293 -11.50 -5.83 -8.53
CA THR A 293 -11.50 -6.04 -9.99
C THR A 293 -10.87 -4.86 -10.72
N LYS A 294 -11.29 -3.64 -10.37
CA LYS A 294 -10.74 -2.39 -10.92
C LYS A 294 -9.26 -2.22 -10.60
N HIS A 295 -8.91 -2.31 -9.32
CA HIS A 295 -7.62 -1.88 -8.82
C HIS A 295 -6.54 -2.96 -8.82
N LEU A 296 -6.89 -4.25 -8.94
CA LEU A 296 -5.90 -5.36 -8.95
C LEU A 296 -5.80 -6.09 -10.29
N LEU A 297 -6.91 -6.19 -11.04
CA LEU A 297 -6.97 -6.97 -12.28
C LEU A 297 -6.87 -6.08 -13.52
N PHE A 298 -7.77 -5.09 -13.66
CA PHE A 298 -7.83 -4.19 -14.82
C PHE A 298 -6.78 -3.07 -14.83
N VAL A 299 -5.73 -3.17 -14.02
CA VAL A 299 -4.59 -2.24 -14.07
C VAL A 299 -3.80 -2.39 -15.37
N ASN A 300 -3.70 -3.62 -15.88
CA ASN A 300 -3.07 -3.87 -17.16
C ASN A 300 -4.12 -3.71 -18.27
N THR A 301 -3.88 -2.80 -19.21
CA THR A 301 -4.76 -2.52 -20.35
C THR A 301 -4.97 -3.72 -21.27
N SER A 302 -4.11 -4.74 -21.18
CA SER A 302 -4.23 -5.99 -21.94
C SER A 302 -4.94 -7.11 -21.19
N PHE A 303 -5.41 -6.86 -19.96
CA PHE A 303 -6.14 -7.86 -19.18
C PHE A 303 -7.58 -7.98 -19.66
N ALA A 304 -8.05 -9.22 -19.80
CA ALA A 304 -9.45 -9.54 -20.03
C ALA A 304 -9.95 -10.50 -18.96
N LEU A 305 -11.13 -10.23 -18.39
CA LEU A 305 -11.77 -11.12 -17.43
C LEU A 305 -12.79 -12.00 -18.14
N THR A 306 -12.56 -13.32 -18.12
CA THR A 306 -13.54 -14.30 -18.57
C THR A 306 -14.47 -14.67 -17.41
N VAL A 307 -15.76 -14.47 -17.61
CA VAL A 307 -16.82 -14.93 -16.70
C VAL A 307 -17.51 -16.13 -17.33
N GLU A 308 -17.22 -17.31 -16.80
CA GLU A 308 -17.83 -18.55 -17.25
C GLU A 308 -19.19 -18.77 -16.58
N ARG A 309 -20.24 -18.95 -17.40
CA ARG A 309 -21.59 -19.21 -16.89
C ARG A 309 -22.39 -20.05 -17.89
N PRO A 310 -23.27 -20.94 -17.40
CA PRO A 310 -24.14 -21.74 -18.26
C PRO A 310 -24.92 -20.90 -19.29
N ALA A 311 -25.21 -21.48 -20.45
CA ALA A 311 -25.97 -20.81 -21.51
C ALA A 311 -27.32 -20.25 -21.02
N LYS A 312 -27.99 -20.97 -20.09
CA LYS A 312 -29.24 -20.53 -19.45
C LYS A 312 -29.12 -19.25 -18.61
N PHE A 313 -27.91 -18.81 -18.28
CA PHE A 313 -27.62 -17.58 -17.53
C PHE A 313 -26.87 -16.54 -18.38
N GLY A 314 -26.97 -16.64 -19.71
CA GLY A 314 -26.38 -15.67 -20.64
C GLY A 314 -25.05 -16.07 -21.27
N GLY A 315 -24.54 -17.29 -20.99
CA GLY A 315 -23.32 -17.83 -21.59
C GLY A 315 -22.03 -17.11 -21.18
N ASN A 316 -20.87 -17.65 -21.58
CA ASN A 316 -19.58 -17.07 -21.23
C ASN A 316 -19.45 -15.63 -21.75
N VAL A 317 -18.92 -14.73 -20.93
CA VAL A 317 -18.67 -13.33 -21.30
C VAL A 317 -17.21 -12.99 -21.04
N ILE A 318 -16.62 -12.20 -21.93
CA ILE A 318 -15.26 -11.69 -21.78
C ILE A 318 -15.34 -10.17 -21.66
N TYR A 319 -14.78 -9.63 -20.59
CA TYR A 319 -14.69 -8.19 -20.36
C TYR A 319 -13.25 -7.72 -20.57
N GLU A 320 -13.02 -6.91 -21.60
CA GLU A 320 -11.70 -6.31 -21.92
C GLU A 320 -11.46 -4.97 -21.18
N SER A 321 -12.47 -4.45 -20.50
CA SER A 321 -12.37 -3.21 -19.73
C SER A 321 -13.20 -3.29 -18.46
N TYR A 322 -12.78 -2.57 -17.42
CA TYR A 322 -13.58 -2.45 -16.20
C TYR A 322 -14.91 -1.73 -16.46
N SER A 323 -14.93 -0.74 -17.36
CA SER A 323 -16.14 0.04 -17.67
C SER A 323 -17.26 -0.82 -18.26
N SER A 324 -16.93 -1.76 -19.16
CA SER A 324 -17.94 -2.68 -19.70
C SER A 324 -18.46 -3.66 -18.64
N LEU A 325 -17.59 -4.12 -17.74
CA LEU A 325 -17.98 -4.99 -16.62
C LEU A 325 -18.90 -4.25 -15.62
N GLU A 326 -18.53 -3.04 -15.22
CA GLU A 326 -19.31 -2.22 -14.29
C GLU A 326 -20.71 -1.94 -14.85
N LYS A 327 -20.80 -1.60 -16.15
CA LYS A 327 -22.08 -1.39 -16.83
C LYS A 327 -22.99 -2.62 -16.74
N ASP A 328 -22.49 -3.79 -17.11
CA ASP A 328 -23.29 -5.02 -17.09
C ASP A 328 -23.66 -5.44 -15.65
N PHE A 329 -22.84 -5.12 -14.65
CA PHE A 329 -23.16 -5.33 -13.24
C PHE A 329 -24.30 -4.43 -12.75
N VAL A 330 -24.26 -3.13 -13.08
CA VAL A 330 -25.32 -2.16 -12.72
C VAL A 330 -26.65 -2.49 -13.41
N GLU A 331 -26.59 -2.93 -14.67
CA GLU A 331 -27.77 -3.34 -15.43
C GLU A 331 -28.34 -4.69 -14.93
N GLY A 332 -27.64 -5.41 -14.05
CA GLY A 332 -28.03 -6.74 -13.54
C GLY A 332 -27.82 -7.88 -14.53
N LYS A 333 -27.06 -7.63 -15.60
CA LYS A 333 -26.66 -8.65 -16.58
C LYS A 333 -25.53 -9.54 -16.06
N LEU A 334 -24.75 -9.06 -15.10
CA LEU A 334 -23.70 -9.81 -14.41
C LEU A 334 -24.10 -10.05 -12.96
N HIS A 335 -24.32 -11.31 -12.58
CA HIS A 335 -24.70 -11.68 -11.22
C HIS A 335 -23.47 -11.72 -10.29
N PRO A 336 -23.57 -11.29 -9.01
CA PRO A 336 -22.45 -11.26 -8.07
C PRO A 336 -21.72 -12.59 -7.89
N LEU A 337 -22.44 -13.71 -7.92
CA LEU A 337 -21.83 -15.04 -7.76
C LEU A 337 -20.87 -15.37 -8.92
N ASP A 338 -21.24 -15.01 -10.14
CA ASP A 338 -20.42 -15.28 -11.33
C ASP A 338 -19.17 -14.37 -11.31
N LEU A 339 -19.36 -13.10 -10.96
CA LEU A 339 -18.26 -12.16 -10.78
C LEU A 339 -17.27 -12.63 -9.71
N LYS A 340 -17.76 -13.04 -8.52
CA LYS A 340 -16.93 -13.56 -7.43
C LYS A 340 -16.07 -14.73 -7.86
N LYS A 341 -16.64 -15.70 -8.58
CA LYS A 341 -15.92 -16.88 -9.08
C LYS A 341 -14.84 -16.49 -10.09
N ALA A 342 -15.19 -15.64 -11.06
CA ALA A 342 -14.24 -15.19 -12.08
C ALA A 342 -13.07 -14.40 -11.46
N VAL A 343 -13.35 -13.51 -10.51
CA VAL A 343 -12.33 -12.72 -9.80
C VAL A 343 -11.46 -13.62 -8.92
N ALA A 344 -12.03 -14.62 -8.25
CA ALA A 344 -11.26 -15.59 -7.46
C ALA A 344 -10.28 -16.38 -8.31
N GLU A 345 -10.72 -16.86 -9.48
CA GLU A 345 -9.86 -17.59 -10.41
C GLU A 345 -8.75 -16.70 -10.97
N ALA A 346 -9.10 -15.49 -11.42
CA ALA A 346 -8.13 -14.52 -11.93
C ALA A 346 -7.08 -14.11 -10.88
N LEU A 347 -7.50 -13.87 -9.64
CA LEU A 347 -6.59 -13.56 -8.53
C LEU A 347 -5.73 -14.77 -8.14
N SER A 348 -6.32 -15.97 -8.11
CA SER A 348 -5.59 -17.20 -7.82
C SER A 348 -4.44 -17.40 -8.80
N LYS A 349 -4.72 -17.27 -10.11
CA LYS A 349 -3.71 -17.35 -11.17
C LYS A 349 -2.65 -16.25 -11.03
N LYS A 350 -3.08 -15.02 -10.74
CA LYS A 350 -2.17 -13.88 -10.54
C LYS A 350 -1.20 -14.09 -9.37
N LEU A 351 -1.62 -14.78 -8.32
CA LEU A 351 -0.83 -15.06 -7.11
C LEU A 351 -0.03 -16.37 -7.17
N GLU A 352 -0.22 -17.19 -8.20
CA GLU A 352 0.52 -18.43 -8.39
C GLU A 352 2.05 -18.25 -8.30
N PRO A 353 2.67 -17.19 -8.87
CA PRO A 353 4.12 -16.98 -8.74
C PRO A 353 4.57 -16.79 -7.28
N ALA A 354 3.77 -16.12 -6.45
CA ALA A 354 4.08 -15.95 -5.02
C ALA A 354 4.04 -17.29 -4.28
N ARG A 355 3.01 -18.12 -4.53
CA ARG A 355 2.93 -19.47 -3.96
C ARG A 355 4.14 -20.31 -4.35
N LYS A 356 4.57 -20.27 -5.62
CA LYS A 356 5.76 -20.99 -6.11
C LYS A 356 7.06 -20.48 -5.49
N HIS A 357 7.25 -19.16 -5.38
CA HIS A 357 8.44 -18.54 -4.80
C HIS A 357 8.71 -19.06 -3.38
N PHE A 358 7.65 -19.17 -2.58
CA PHE A 358 7.73 -19.61 -1.19
C PHE A 358 7.79 -21.14 -1.00
N GLN A 359 7.96 -21.94 -2.06
CA GLN A 359 8.15 -23.40 -1.95
C GLN A 359 9.59 -23.80 -1.64
N THR A 360 10.57 -22.90 -1.77
CA THR A 360 11.97 -23.21 -1.43
C THR A 360 12.11 -23.47 0.08
N PRO A 361 12.96 -24.42 0.54
CA PRO A 361 13.00 -24.83 1.95
C PRO A 361 13.13 -23.68 2.95
N ARG A 362 13.97 -22.69 2.65
CA ARG A 362 14.17 -21.50 3.49
C ARG A 362 12.90 -20.65 3.56
N LEU A 363 12.28 -20.32 2.41
CA LEU A 363 11.12 -19.44 2.36
C LEU A 363 9.86 -20.12 2.86
N LYS A 364 9.71 -21.43 2.60
CA LYS A 364 8.63 -22.25 3.12
C LYS A 364 8.59 -22.22 4.65
N LYS A 365 9.75 -22.43 5.29
CA LYS A 365 9.87 -22.33 6.75
C LYS A 365 9.44 -20.96 7.28
N LEU A 366 9.89 -19.87 6.63
CA LEU A 366 9.49 -18.51 7.00
C LEU A 366 7.97 -18.29 6.84
N ALA A 367 7.37 -18.81 5.76
CA ALA A 367 5.92 -18.71 5.55
C ALA A 367 5.13 -19.47 6.62
N GLU A 368 5.56 -20.68 6.99
CA GLU A 368 4.96 -21.49 8.06
C GLU A 368 5.07 -20.81 9.43
N GLU A 369 6.24 -20.26 9.77
CA GLU A 369 6.45 -19.49 11.00
C GLU A 369 5.48 -18.29 11.09
N ILE A 370 5.31 -17.55 9.98
CA ILE A 370 4.37 -16.42 9.91
C ILE A 370 2.91 -16.86 10.04
N GLN A 371 2.55 -18.03 9.51
CA GLN A 371 1.20 -18.56 9.68
C GLN A 371 0.87 -18.80 11.16
N ASN A 372 1.84 -19.29 11.94
CA ASN A 372 1.65 -19.62 13.35
C ASN A 372 1.63 -18.40 14.29
N ILE A 373 2.35 -17.32 13.95
CA ILE A 373 2.36 -16.09 14.75
C ILE A 373 0.97 -15.42 14.80
N ASN A 374 0.15 -15.60 13.77
CA ASN A 374 -1.20 -15.03 13.73
C ASN A 374 -2.25 -15.88 14.48
N VAL A 375 -1.97 -17.15 14.79
CA VAL A 375 -2.89 -18.04 15.51
C VAL A 375 -2.78 -17.87 17.04
N SER A 376 -1.70 -17.24 17.50
CA SER A 376 -1.34 -17.09 18.91
C SER A 376 -1.68 -15.71 19.52
N ARG A 377 -2.55 -14.92 18.87
CA ARG A 377 -3.02 -13.61 19.35
C ARG A 377 -4.51 -13.59 19.63
#